data_AF-A0A2N0XEA5-F1
#
_entry.id   AF-A0A2N0XEA5-F1
#
_cell.length_a   1.000
_cell.length_b   1.000
_cell.length_c   1.000
_cell.angle_alpha   90.00
_cell.angle_beta   90.00
_cell.angle_gamma   90.00
#
_symmetry.space_group_name_H-M   'P 1'
#
loop_
_entity.id
_entity.type
_entity.pdbx_description
1 polymer ?
#
loop_
_entity_poly.entity_id
_entity_poly.type
_entity_poly.pdbx_seq_one_letter_code
_entity_poly.pdbx_strand_id
1 'polypeptide(L)'
;MEELELLKKDWNKESKEFHEYSENEIYKMIQHKSVSVTKTLLFIGLIEVVLWTLYGYLNKEFPYVRIGMFLIFTGWIIFLFRKMKTGQDSITLMKSILNVRRLILGYAFISLILIVVDSIIHFDHNTRDFMAGFKDGWNKGHGANALPANPNIITPELWNYVLFGIFLIIGLYLLFVLYKRTYGKILQDLRKNYKELSNQEDK
;
A
#
# COMPACT_ATOMS: atom_id res chain seq x y z
N MET A 1 -10.91 -36.31 44.19
CA MET A 1 -11.84 -35.22 44.55
C MET A 1 -11.24 -33.84 44.32
N GLU A 2 -9.92 -33.65 44.48
CA GLU A 2 -9.25 -32.36 44.20
C GLU A 2 -9.30 -31.90 42.72
N GLU A 3 -9.26 -32.83 41.76
CA GLU A 3 -9.31 -32.48 40.32
C GLU A 3 -10.66 -31.89 39.89
N LEU A 4 -11.76 -32.35 40.51
CA LEU A 4 -13.11 -31.84 40.27
C LEU A 4 -13.30 -30.44 40.88
N GLU A 5 -12.65 -30.15 42.01
CA GLU A 5 -12.69 -28.81 42.61
C GLU A 5 -11.84 -27.80 41.85
N LEU A 6 -10.70 -28.24 41.28
CA LEU A 6 -9.90 -27.44 40.34
C LEU A 6 -10.69 -27.11 39.07
N LEU A 7 -11.37 -28.09 38.47
CA LEU A 7 -12.24 -27.87 37.31
C LEU A 7 -13.40 -26.92 37.63
N LYS A 8 -14.02 -27.03 38.81
CA LYS A 8 -15.10 -26.13 39.24
C LYS A 8 -14.60 -24.71 39.50
N LYS A 9 -13.37 -24.55 39.99
CA LYS A 9 -12.71 -23.26 40.21
C LYS A 9 -12.30 -22.57 38.91
N ASP A 10 -11.89 -23.33 37.90
CA ASP A 10 -11.58 -22.81 36.58
C ASP A 10 -12.83 -22.54 35.74
N TRP A 11 -13.89 -23.36 35.88
CA TRP A 11 -15.21 -23.08 35.30
C TRP A 11 -15.82 -21.77 35.84
N ASN A 12 -15.63 -21.49 37.14
CA ASN A 12 -16.08 -20.24 37.75
C ASN A 12 -15.18 -19.01 37.45
N LYS A 13 -14.05 -19.18 36.74
CA LYS A 13 -13.16 -18.09 36.29
C LYS A 13 -13.43 -17.65 34.85
N GLU A 14 -14.13 -18.44 34.05
CA GLU A 14 -14.56 -18.05 32.69
C GLU A 14 -15.79 -17.13 32.69
N SER A 15 -16.35 -16.80 33.85
CA SER A 15 -17.31 -15.72 34.03
C SER A 15 -16.64 -14.32 34.10
N LYS A 16 -15.45 -14.16 33.50
CA LYS A 16 -14.95 -12.83 33.17
C LYS A 16 -15.93 -12.24 32.16
N GLU A 17 -16.85 -11.42 32.68
CA GLU A 17 -17.69 -10.45 31.97
C GLU A 17 -17.47 -10.51 30.47
N PHE A 18 -18.25 -11.36 29.78
CA PHE A 18 -18.51 -11.12 28.38
C PHE A 18 -19.20 -9.76 28.35
N HIS A 19 -18.42 -8.70 28.11
CA HIS A 19 -18.97 -7.42 27.72
C HIS A 19 -19.74 -7.71 26.43
N GLU A 20 -21.06 -7.83 26.53
CA GLU A 20 -21.96 -7.82 25.40
C GLU A 20 -21.82 -6.44 24.76
N TYR A 21 -20.88 -6.31 23.84
CA TYR A 21 -20.75 -5.12 23.04
C TYR A 21 -22.06 -4.99 22.24
N SER A 22 -22.80 -3.91 22.49
CA SER A 22 -23.95 -3.54 21.67
C SER A 22 -23.54 -3.52 20.20
N GLU A 23 -24.43 -3.94 19.28
CA GLU A 23 -24.20 -3.83 17.83
C GLU A 23 -23.69 -2.44 17.43
N ASN A 24 -24.16 -1.39 18.10
CA ASN A 24 -23.76 -0.01 17.88
C ASN A 24 -22.31 0.29 18.31
N GLU A 25 -21.79 -0.45 19.29
CA GLU A 25 -20.43 -0.34 19.82
C GLU A 25 -19.42 -1.15 19.01
N ILE A 26 -19.79 -2.37 18.59
CA ILE A 26 -19.03 -3.15 17.59
C ILE A 26 -18.96 -2.37 16.28
N TYR A 27 -20.08 -1.77 15.85
CA TYR A 27 -20.16 -0.89 14.69
C TYR A 27 -19.21 0.31 14.81
N LYS A 28 -19.25 1.03 15.95
CA LYS A 28 -18.31 2.13 16.24
C LYS A 28 -16.86 1.68 16.16
N MET A 29 -16.53 0.51 16.72
CA MET A 29 -15.17 -0.03 16.68
C MET A 29 -14.71 -0.40 15.27
N ILE A 30 -15.57 -1.05 14.48
CA ILE A 30 -15.28 -1.39 13.08
C ILE A 30 -15.12 -0.13 12.25
N GLN A 31 -15.99 0.87 12.43
CA GLN A 31 -15.90 2.17 11.76
C GLN A 31 -14.61 2.89 12.12
N HIS A 32 -14.23 2.92 13.41
CA HIS A 32 -13.04 3.61 13.89
C HIS A 32 -11.74 2.95 13.39
N LYS A 33 -11.67 1.61 13.48
CA LYS A 33 -10.58 0.82 12.90
C LYS A 33 -10.54 1.00 11.38
N SER A 34 -11.72 1.18 10.76
CA SER A 34 -11.82 1.32 9.33
C SER A 34 -11.38 2.67 8.77
N VAL A 35 -11.67 3.75 9.50
CA VAL A 35 -11.19 5.10 9.22
C VAL A 35 -9.69 5.19 9.40
N SER A 36 -9.14 4.52 10.42
CA SER A 36 -7.68 4.48 10.66
C SER A 36 -6.92 3.88 9.47
N VAL A 37 -7.37 2.73 8.95
CA VAL A 37 -6.75 2.10 7.77
C VAL A 37 -6.84 2.99 6.52
N THR A 38 -7.99 3.64 6.28
CA THR A 38 -8.14 4.58 5.16
C THR A 38 -7.20 5.78 5.31
N LYS A 39 -7.02 6.31 6.53
CA LYS A 39 -6.05 7.40 6.80
C LYS A 39 -4.62 6.96 6.50
N THR A 40 -4.22 5.77 6.95
CA THR A 40 -2.87 5.23 6.70
C THR A 40 -2.62 5.07 5.21
N LEU A 41 -3.58 4.56 4.45
CA LEU A 41 -3.45 4.40 3.01
C LEU A 41 -3.38 5.75 2.27
N LEU A 42 -4.17 6.74 2.68
CA LEU A 42 -4.14 8.09 2.10
C LEU A 42 -2.79 8.76 2.38
N PHE A 43 -2.24 8.54 3.57
CA PHE A 43 -0.90 9.00 3.93
C PHE A 43 0.20 8.37 3.07
N ILE A 44 0.11 7.06 2.80
CA ILE A 44 1.02 6.36 1.88
C ILE A 44 0.96 6.97 0.46
N GLY A 45 -0.25 7.21 -0.06
CA GLY A 45 -0.41 7.85 -1.37
C GLY A 45 0.16 9.29 -1.42
N LEU A 46 0.06 10.03 -0.32
CA LEU A 46 0.64 11.37 -0.23
C LEU A 46 2.17 11.32 -0.23
N ILE A 47 2.78 10.39 0.53
CA ILE A 47 4.23 10.16 0.52
C ILE A 47 4.69 9.80 -0.89
N GLU A 48 3.98 8.92 -1.58
CA GLU A 48 4.32 8.50 -2.94
C GLU A 48 4.43 9.68 -3.92
N VAL A 49 3.47 10.60 -3.89
CA VAL A 49 3.49 11.79 -4.76
C VAL A 49 4.65 12.72 -4.43
N VAL A 50 4.93 12.92 -3.14
CA VAL A 50 6.07 13.73 -2.70
C VAL A 50 7.38 13.13 -3.19
N LEU A 51 7.55 11.81 -3.06
CA LEU A 51 8.73 11.10 -3.55
C LEU A 51 8.89 11.23 -5.07
N TRP A 52 7.83 11.01 -5.85
CA TRP A 52 7.89 11.17 -7.30
C TRP A 52 8.13 12.61 -7.74
N THR A 53 7.56 13.59 -7.02
CA THR A 53 7.79 15.02 -7.30
C THR A 53 9.25 15.40 -7.02
N LEU A 54 9.83 14.91 -5.93
CA LEU A 54 11.24 15.13 -5.60
C LEU A 54 12.16 14.46 -6.64
N TYR A 55 11.84 13.23 -7.03
CA TYR A 55 12.56 12.52 -8.09
C TYR A 55 12.52 13.27 -9.42
N GLY A 56 11.34 13.74 -9.83
CA GLY A 56 11.18 14.53 -11.06
C GLY A 56 11.92 15.87 -11.01
N TYR A 57 11.98 16.52 -9.85
CA TYR A 57 12.76 17.74 -9.68
C TYR A 57 14.27 17.49 -9.88
N LEU A 58 14.79 16.38 -9.37
CA LEU A 58 16.20 16.00 -9.53
C LEU A 58 16.54 15.67 -11.00
N ASN A 59 15.64 14.98 -11.70
CA ASN A 59 15.85 14.57 -13.09
C ASN A 59 15.41 15.61 -14.12
N LYS A 60 14.90 16.78 -13.69
CA LYS A 60 14.28 17.82 -14.54
C LYS A 60 13.10 17.33 -15.39
N GLU A 61 12.56 16.15 -15.07
CA GLU A 61 11.39 15.56 -15.72
C GLU A 61 10.23 15.55 -14.73
N PHE A 62 9.30 16.49 -14.88
CA PHE A 62 8.13 16.54 -13.99
C PHE A 62 7.16 15.39 -14.30
N PRO A 63 6.73 14.60 -13.30
CA PRO A 63 5.86 13.43 -13.50
C PRO A 63 4.39 13.84 -13.65
N TYR A 64 4.06 14.59 -14.70
CA TYR A 64 2.72 15.16 -14.93
C TYR A 64 1.60 14.10 -14.88
N VAL A 65 1.84 12.92 -15.44
CA VAL A 65 0.87 11.81 -15.48
C VAL A 65 0.53 11.32 -14.06
N ARG A 66 1.54 11.14 -13.20
CA ARG A 66 1.32 10.64 -11.82
C ARG A 66 0.64 11.68 -10.95
N ILE A 67 1.03 12.95 -11.09
CA ILE A 67 0.41 14.06 -10.36
C ILE A 67 -1.07 14.22 -10.77
N GLY A 68 -1.35 14.20 -12.07
CA GLY A 68 -2.73 14.26 -12.59
C GLY A 68 -3.58 13.10 -12.09
N MET A 69 -3.05 11.89 -12.11
CA MET A 69 -3.72 10.70 -11.57
C MET A 69 -4.02 10.84 -10.07
N PHE A 70 -3.06 11.34 -9.28
CA PHE A 70 -3.27 11.57 -7.85
C PHE A 70 -4.31 12.66 -7.56
N LEU A 71 -4.34 13.74 -8.34
CA LEU A 71 -5.36 14.78 -8.21
C LEU A 71 -6.76 14.26 -8.54
N ILE A 72 -6.91 13.46 -9.60
CA ILE A 72 -8.18 12.79 -9.94
C ILE A 72 -8.60 11.85 -8.80
N PHE A 73 -7.65 11.06 -8.31
CA PHE A 73 -7.84 10.11 -7.22
C PHE A 73 -8.30 10.79 -5.91
N THR A 74 -7.59 11.83 -5.48
CA THR A 74 -7.93 12.60 -4.28
C THR A 74 -9.26 13.34 -4.44
N GLY A 75 -9.53 13.91 -5.62
CA GLY A 75 -10.83 14.50 -5.95
C GLY A 75 -11.98 13.49 -5.84
N TRP A 76 -11.79 12.27 -6.34
CA TRP A 76 -12.77 11.19 -6.21
C TRP A 76 -12.98 10.72 -4.76
N ILE A 77 -11.91 10.64 -3.96
CA ILE A 77 -12.03 10.37 -2.53
C ILE A 77 -12.82 11.47 -1.84
N ILE A 78 -12.49 12.74 -2.07
CA ILE A 78 -13.20 13.89 -1.47
C ILE A 78 -14.67 13.89 -1.89
N PHE A 79 -14.97 13.59 -3.16
CA PHE A 79 -16.34 13.47 -3.65
C PHE A 79 -17.12 12.38 -2.90
N LEU A 80 -16.54 11.18 -2.74
CA LEU A 80 -17.14 10.10 -1.96
C LEU A 80 -17.32 10.51 -0.49
N PHE A 81 -16.37 11.22 0.10
CA PHE A 81 -16.49 11.74 1.47
C PHE A 81 -17.56 12.81 1.63
N ARG A 82 -17.72 13.73 0.67
CA ARG A 82 -18.77 14.76 0.71
C ARG A 82 -20.16 14.15 0.57
N LYS A 83 -20.31 13.11 -0.28
CA LYS A 83 -21.57 12.35 -0.41
C LYS A 83 -22.00 11.70 0.92
N MET A 84 -21.07 11.36 1.80
CA MET A 84 -21.37 10.75 3.12
C MET A 84 -21.91 11.73 4.17
N LYS A 85 -21.64 13.05 4.05
CA LYS A 85 -22.11 14.03 5.07
C LYS A 85 -23.62 14.25 5.05
N THR A 86 -24.33 13.74 4.05
CA THR A 86 -25.75 13.99 3.83
C THR A 86 -26.61 12.86 4.40
N GLY A 87 -26.75 12.80 5.74
CA GLY A 87 -27.84 12.11 6.45
C GLY A 87 -28.24 10.70 6.00
N GLN A 88 -27.29 9.81 5.71
CA GLN A 88 -27.59 8.45 5.24
C GLN A 88 -27.36 7.36 6.29
N ASP A 89 -28.20 6.34 6.17
CA ASP A 89 -28.25 5.06 6.86
C ASP A 89 -26.89 4.35 6.98
N SER A 90 -26.67 3.63 8.08
CA SER A 90 -25.40 3.02 8.52
C SER A 90 -24.76 2.11 7.45
N ILE A 91 -25.58 1.40 6.68
CA ILE A 91 -25.19 0.53 5.55
C ILE A 91 -24.54 1.33 4.44
N THR A 92 -25.10 2.50 4.12
CA THR A 92 -24.65 3.32 2.99
C THR A 92 -23.29 3.93 3.28
N LEU A 93 -23.03 4.28 4.54
CA LEU A 93 -21.73 4.75 5.00
C LEU A 93 -20.67 3.64 4.87
N MET A 94 -21.01 2.42 5.25
CA MET A 94 -20.08 1.29 5.15
C MET A 94 -19.78 0.88 3.70
N LYS A 95 -20.78 0.87 2.82
CA LYS A 95 -20.61 0.66 1.37
C LYS A 95 -19.70 1.72 0.75
N SER A 96 -19.80 2.97 1.21
CA SER A 96 -18.93 4.06 0.77
C SER A 96 -17.49 3.87 1.24
N ILE A 97 -17.25 3.47 2.49
CA ILE A 97 -15.91 3.14 3.01
C ILE A 97 -15.27 1.99 2.22
N LEU A 98 -16.05 0.95 1.91
CA LEU A 98 -15.63 -0.16 1.06
C LEU A 98 -15.21 0.30 -0.34
N ASN A 99 -16.01 1.18 -0.96
CA ASN A 99 -15.71 1.75 -2.27
C ASN A 99 -14.44 2.61 -2.24
N VAL A 100 -14.26 3.47 -1.23
CA VAL A 100 -13.03 4.27 -1.05
C VAL A 100 -11.81 3.36 -0.98
N ARG A 101 -11.88 2.25 -0.23
CA ARG A 101 -10.76 1.29 -0.15
C ARG A 101 -10.48 0.59 -1.46
N ARG A 102 -11.51 0.14 -2.17
CA ARG A 102 -11.35 -0.47 -3.51
C ARG A 102 -10.71 0.51 -4.49
N LEU A 103 -11.08 1.79 -4.40
CA LEU A 103 -10.53 2.87 -5.20
C LEU A 103 -9.05 3.09 -4.88
N ILE A 104 -8.66 3.10 -3.59
CA ILE A 104 -7.26 3.19 -3.19
C ILE A 104 -6.46 1.96 -3.66
N LEU A 105 -7.02 0.76 -3.53
CA LEU A 105 -6.41 -0.47 -4.05
C LEU A 105 -6.18 -0.40 -5.57
N GLY A 106 -7.19 0.06 -6.31
CA GLY A 106 -7.08 0.26 -7.75
C GLY A 106 -6.01 1.28 -8.13
N TYR A 107 -5.93 2.40 -7.39
CA TYR A 107 -4.89 3.40 -7.57
C TYR A 107 -3.48 2.82 -7.32
N ALA A 108 -3.30 2.08 -6.21
CA ALA A 108 -2.02 1.45 -5.89
C ALA A 108 -1.62 0.41 -6.96
N PHE A 109 -2.58 -0.37 -7.47
CA PHE A 109 -2.34 -1.33 -8.54
C PHE A 109 -1.94 -0.66 -9.86
N ILE A 110 -2.66 0.38 -10.28
CA ILE A 110 -2.30 1.14 -11.48
C ILE A 110 -0.94 1.81 -11.31
N SER A 111 -0.64 2.36 -10.12
CA SER A 111 0.67 2.97 -9.83
C SER A 111 1.81 1.96 -9.92
N LEU A 112 1.59 0.73 -9.44
CA LEU A 112 2.53 -0.39 -9.60
C LEU A 112 2.74 -0.73 -11.08
N ILE A 113 1.67 -0.81 -11.88
CA ILE A 113 1.77 -1.04 -13.33
C ILE A 113 2.57 0.08 -13.99
N LEU A 114 2.33 1.34 -13.64
CA LEU A 114 3.08 2.47 -14.20
C LEU A 114 4.58 2.36 -13.91
N ILE A 115 4.97 1.94 -12.70
CA ILE A 115 6.38 1.68 -12.38
C ILE A 115 6.96 0.57 -13.26
N VAL A 116 6.22 -0.52 -13.48
CA VAL A 116 6.66 -1.63 -14.34
C VAL A 116 6.83 -1.18 -15.79
N VAL A 117 5.83 -0.47 -16.34
CA VAL A 117 5.87 0.03 -17.72
C VAL A 117 7.01 1.03 -17.91
N ASP A 118 7.19 1.95 -16.97
CA ASP A 118 8.28 2.93 -16.99
C ASP A 118 9.66 2.25 -16.93
N SER A 119 9.79 1.21 -16.10
CA SER A 119 11.01 0.41 -16.01
C SER A 119 11.33 -0.35 -17.30
N ILE A 120 10.32 -0.78 -18.04
CA ILE A 120 10.49 -1.46 -19.34
C ILE A 120 10.87 -0.47 -20.43
N ILE A 121 10.20 0.68 -20.52
CA ILE A 121 10.46 1.71 -21.54
C ILE A 121 11.87 2.27 -21.37
N HIS A 122 12.25 2.62 -20.14
CA HIS A 122 13.55 3.21 -19.83
C HIS A 122 14.61 2.17 -19.44
N PHE A 123 14.42 0.89 -19.80
CA PHE A 123 15.27 -0.20 -19.35
C PHE A 123 16.76 0.00 -19.70
N ASP A 124 17.06 0.47 -20.92
CA ASP A 124 18.44 0.73 -21.34
C ASP A 124 19.09 1.84 -20.51
N HIS A 125 18.40 2.98 -20.39
CA HIS A 125 18.86 4.12 -19.60
C HIS A 125 19.07 3.75 -18.13
N ASN A 126 18.10 3.05 -17.54
CA ASN A 126 18.16 2.57 -16.16
C ASN A 126 19.32 1.59 -15.93
N THR A 127 19.63 0.73 -16.91
CA THR A 127 20.78 -0.19 -16.83
C THR A 127 22.10 0.57 -16.81
N ARG A 128 22.21 1.64 -17.61
CA ARG A 128 23.41 2.50 -17.68
C ARG A 128 23.62 3.29 -16.40
N ASP A 129 22.55 3.86 -15.84
CA ASP A 129 22.57 4.57 -14.57
C ASP A 129 22.91 3.62 -13.40
N PHE A 130 22.33 2.42 -13.40
CA PHE A 130 22.64 1.38 -12.41
C PHE A 130 24.13 1.02 -12.45
N MET A 131 24.69 0.85 -13.65
CA MET A 131 26.10 0.52 -13.82
C MET A 131 27.03 1.66 -13.39
N ALA A 132 26.67 2.91 -13.72
CA ALA A 132 27.39 4.09 -13.29
C ALA A 132 27.42 4.19 -11.75
N GLY A 133 26.26 4.04 -11.11
CA GLY A 133 26.14 4.05 -9.65
C GLY A 133 26.91 2.91 -8.98
N PHE A 134 26.85 1.70 -9.55
CA PHE A 134 27.59 0.55 -9.04
C PHE A 134 29.11 0.77 -9.13
N LYS A 135 29.59 1.27 -10.27
CA LYS A 135 31.00 1.56 -10.51
C LYS A 135 31.51 2.67 -9.57
N ASP A 136 30.73 3.71 -9.36
CA ASP A 136 31.07 4.79 -8.42
C ASP A 136 31.11 4.31 -6.97
N GLY A 137 30.15 3.46 -6.57
CA GLY A 137 30.15 2.83 -5.26
C GLY A 137 31.38 1.95 -5.03
N TRP A 138 31.74 1.13 -6.02
CA TRP A 138 32.93 0.29 -5.98
C TRP A 138 34.22 1.11 -5.87
N ASN A 139 34.37 2.15 -6.69
CA ASN A 139 35.55 3.01 -6.71
C ASN A 139 35.75 3.74 -5.37
N LYS A 140 34.68 4.30 -4.79
CA LYS A 140 34.73 4.93 -3.47
C LYS A 140 35.09 3.93 -2.37
N GLY A 141 34.54 2.72 -2.42
CA GLY A 141 34.84 1.66 -1.46
C GLY A 141 36.28 1.15 -1.51
N HIS A 142 36.93 1.23 -2.68
CA HIS A 142 38.31 0.76 -2.89
C HIS A 142 39.35 1.90 -2.91
N GLY A 143 38.97 3.12 -2.51
CA GLY A 143 39.88 4.26 -2.46
C GLY A 143 40.41 4.71 -3.83
N ALA A 144 39.75 4.32 -4.91
CA ALA A 144 40.12 4.74 -6.26
C ALA A 144 39.62 6.16 -6.52
N ASN A 145 40.54 7.09 -6.79
CA ASN A 145 40.22 8.46 -7.22
C ASN A 145 39.77 8.48 -8.69
N ALA A 146 38.72 7.72 -9.02
CA ALA A 146 38.11 7.73 -10.33
C ALA A 146 37.08 8.86 -10.42
N LEU A 147 37.02 9.53 -11.58
CA LEU A 147 35.95 10.47 -11.89
C LEU A 147 34.59 9.74 -11.85
N PRO A 148 33.51 10.43 -11.46
CA PRO A 148 32.17 9.84 -11.45
C PRO A 148 31.83 9.29 -12.83
N ALA A 149 31.41 8.04 -12.85
CA ALA A 149 31.13 7.31 -14.08
C ALA A 149 29.93 7.95 -14.79
N ASN A 150 30.11 8.42 -16.02
CA ASN A 150 29.04 9.03 -16.79
C ASN A 150 28.19 7.94 -17.47
N PRO A 151 26.88 7.81 -17.13
CA PRO A 151 25.99 6.80 -17.71
C PRO A 151 25.92 6.86 -19.25
N ASN A 152 26.10 8.05 -19.83
CA ASN A 152 26.03 8.27 -21.27
C ASN A 152 27.26 7.79 -22.04
N ILE A 153 28.35 7.45 -21.34
CA ILE A 153 29.62 7.00 -21.94
C ILE A 153 29.84 5.50 -21.69
N ILE A 154 29.22 4.94 -20.66
CA ILE A 154 29.28 3.50 -20.37
C ILE A 154 28.52 2.75 -21.46
N THR A 155 29.20 1.81 -22.11
CA THR A 155 28.63 0.85 -23.06
C THR A 155 28.33 -0.45 -22.31
N PRO A 156 27.05 -0.78 -22.02
CA PRO A 156 26.72 -2.01 -21.31
C PRO A 156 26.94 -3.23 -22.19
N GLU A 157 27.52 -4.29 -21.62
CA GLU A 157 27.58 -5.60 -22.26
C GLU A 157 26.29 -6.40 -21.99
N LEU A 158 26.03 -7.45 -22.78
CA LEU A 158 24.84 -8.30 -22.65
C LEU A 158 24.62 -8.82 -21.22
N TRP A 159 25.69 -9.15 -20.49
CA TRP A 159 25.60 -9.64 -19.13
C TRP A 159 25.06 -8.60 -18.13
N ASN A 160 25.31 -7.31 -18.36
CA ASN A 160 24.85 -6.23 -17.48
C ASN A 160 23.32 -6.10 -17.53
N TYR A 161 22.72 -6.26 -18.72
CA TYR A 161 21.27 -6.27 -18.88
C TYR A 161 20.63 -7.48 -18.17
N VAL A 162 21.27 -8.65 -18.24
CA VAL A 162 20.80 -9.85 -17.52
C VAL A 162 20.85 -9.63 -16.01
N LEU A 163 21.96 -9.09 -15.50
CA LEU A 163 22.13 -8.82 -14.07
C LEU A 163 21.11 -7.80 -13.55
N PHE A 164 20.91 -6.69 -14.28
CA PHE A 164 19.93 -5.67 -13.93
C PHE A 164 18.49 -6.21 -14.02
N GLY A 165 18.20 -7.03 -15.04
CA GLY A 165 16.90 -7.71 -15.17
C GLY A 165 16.57 -8.60 -13.98
N ILE A 166 17.54 -9.40 -13.49
CA ILE A 166 17.37 -10.22 -12.29
C ILE A 166 17.10 -9.33 -11.06
N PHE A 167 17.87 -8.26 -10.89
CA PHE A 167 17.69 -7.32 -9.79
C PHE A 167 16.30 -6.67 -9.81
N LEU A 168 15.83 -6.24 -10.98
CA LEU A 168 14.49 -5.69 -11.16
C LEU A 168 13.39 -6.71 -10.83
N ILE A 169 13.52 -7.97 -11.28
CA ILE A 169 12.55 -9.03 -10.98
C ILE A 169 12.45 -9.25 -9.45
N ILE A 170 13.58 -9.27 -8.75
CA ILE A 170 13.61 -9.39 -7.29
C ILE A 170 12.92 -8.20 -6.63
N GLY A 171 13.22 -6.97 -7.08
CA GLY A 171 12.58 -5.74 -6.59
C GLY A 171 11.07 -5.74 -6.79
N LEU A 172 10.61 -6.11 -7.99
CA LEU A 172 9.19 -6.23 -8.32
C LEU A 172 8.49 -7.33 -7.51
N TYR A 173 9.16 -8.46 -7.28
CA TYR A 173 8.64 -9.54 -6.45
C TYR A 173 8.44 -9.07 -4.99
N LEU A 174 9.42 -8.37 -4.42
CA LEU A 174 9.30 -7.80 -3.07
C LEU A 174 8.14 -6.79 -2.99
N LEU A 175 8.02 -5.91 -3.98
CA LEU A 175 6.91 -4.95 -4.09
C LEU A 175 5.55 -5.67 -4.17
N PHE A 176 5.45 -6.73 -4.97
CA PHE A 176 4.25 -7.55 -5.07
C PHE A 176 3.90 -8.26 -3.76
N VAL A 177 4.89 -8.79 -3.04
CA VAL A 177 4.68 -9.43 -1.73
C VAL A 177 4.20 -8.41 -0.70
N LEU A 178 4.82 -7.23 -0.64
CA LEU A 178 4.38 -6.12 0.21
C LEU A 178 2.95 -5.71 -0.14
N TYR A 179 2.65 -5.59 -1.44
CA TYR A 179 1.32 -5.27 -1.92
C TYR A 179 0.31 -6.33 -1.46
N LYS A 180 0.54 -7.61 -1.77
CA LYS A 180 -0.35 -8.71 -1.38
C LYS A 180 -0.57 -8.79 0.13
N ARG A 181 0.49 -8.58 0.93
CA ARG A 181 0.43 -8.67 2.39
C ARG A 181 -0.35 -7.54 3.02
N THR A 182 -0.14 -6.30 2.56
CA THR A 182 -0.81 -5.12 3.11
C THR A 182 -2.25 -5.05 2.60
N TYR A 183 -2.42 -5.02 1.28
CA TYR A 183 -3.68 -4.74 0.62
C TYR A 183 -4.63 -5.95 0.60
N GLY A 184 -4.11 -7.17 0.44
CA GLY A 184 -4.92 -8.39 0.37
C GLY A 184 -5.63 -8.72 1.69
N LYS A 185 -4.90 -8.65 2.81
CA LYS A 185 -5.45 -8.91 4.15
C LYS A 185 -6.56 -7.91 4.51
N ILE A 186 -6.31 -6.62 4.23
CA ILE A 186 -7.26 -5.55 4.53
C ILE A 186 -8.59 -5.74 3.79
N LEU A 187 -8.56 -6.22 2.54
CA LEU A 187 -9.78 -6.41 1.75
C LEU A 187 -10.59 -7.64 2.22
N GLN A 188 -9.91 -8.74 2.57
CA GLN A 188 -10.55 -9.97 3.03
C GLN A 188 -11.24 -9.78 4.38
N ASP A 189 -10.54 -9.19 5.35
CA ASP A 189 -11.08 -8.96 6.70
C ASP A 189 -12.32 -8.05 6.64
N LEU A 190 -12.32 -7.07 5.73
CA LEU A 190 -13.43 -6.14 5.60
C LEU A 190 -14.66 -6.72 4.91
N ARG A 191 -14.45 -7.55 3.87
CA ARG A 191 -15.57 -8.22 3.20
C ARG A 191 -16.29 -9.18 4.14
N LYS A 192 -15.52 -9.81 5.05
CA LYS A 192 -16.07 -10.67 6.10
C LYS A 192 -16.91 -9.85 7.09
N ASN A 193 -16.36 -8.74 7.61
CA ASN A 193 -17.08 -7.85 8.53
C ASN A 193 -18.36 -7.26 7.91
N TYR A 194 -18.33 -6.85 6.63
CA TYR A 194 -19.53 -6.33 5.96
C TYR A 194 -20.63 -7.37 5.81
N LYS A 195 -20.25 -8.62 5.48
CA LYS A 195 -21.20 -9.72 5.30
C LYS A 195 -21.86 -10.13 6.62
N GLU A 196 -21.10 -10.08 7.72
CA GLU A 196 -21.63 -10.34 9.06
C GLU A 196 -22.65 -9.26 9.46
N LEU A 197 -22.32 -7.99 9.23
CA LEU A 197 -23.21 -6.86 9.54
C LEU A 197 -24.49 -6.84 8.69
N SER A 198 -24.39 -7.08 7.38
CA SER A 198 -25.60 -7.10 6.52
C SER A 198 -26.57 -8.20 6.93
N ASN A 199 -26.06 -9.34 7.40
CA ASN A 199 -26.90 -10.46 7.84
C ASN A 199 -27.59 -10.22 9.19
N GLN A 200 -27.18 -9.20 9.95
CA GLN A 200 -27.80 -8.83 11.23
C GLN A 200 -28.93 -7.82 11.05
N GLU A 201 -28.82 -6.86 10.13
CA GLU A 201 -29.89 -5.90 9.80
C GLU A 201 -31.10 -6.55 9.09
N ASP A 202 -30.89 -7.67 8.39
CA ASP A 202 -31.95 -8.42 7.72
C ASP A 202 -32.72 -9.37 8.67
N LYS A 203 -32.41 -9.37 9.98
CA LYS A 203 -33.08 -10.18 11.02
C LYS A 203 -33.91 -9.31 11.96
#